data_AF-A0A5B8TNG9-F1
#
_entry.id   AF-A0A5B8TNG9-F1
#
_cell.length_a   1.000
_cell.length_b   1.000
_cell.length_c   1.000
_cell.angle_alpha   90.00
_cell.angle_beta   90.00
_cell.angle_gamma   90.00
#
_symmetry.space_group_name_H-M   'P 1'
#
loop_
_entity.id
_entity.type
_entity.pdbx_description
1 polymer ?
#
loop_
_entity_poly.entity_id
_entity_poly.type
_entity_poly.pdbx_seq_one_letter_code
_entity_poly.pdbx_strand_id
1 'polypeptide(L)' 'MNQWIYVVCYQNSTAAAPAFEVLRAYRSEKRAQEIVALLTATPFERHSLTTGHYLYHKIPLA' A
#
# COMPACT_ATOMS: atom_id res chain seq x y z
N MET A 1 13.27 -21.91 -2.65
CA MET A 1 13.21 -20.64 -3.41
C MET A 1 12.31 -19.70 -2.63
N ASN A 2 12.85 -18.73 -1.89
CA ASN A 2 12.04 -17.79 -1.11
C ASN A 2 11.39 -16.80 -2.07
N GLN A 3 10.12 -17.04 -2.41
CA GLN A 3 9.34 -16.13 -3.24
C GLN A 3 8.77 -15.02 -2.35
N TRP A 4 8.78 -13.79 -2.85
CA TRP A 4 8.28 -12.62 -2.13
C TRP A 4 7.35 -11.84 -3.04
N ILE A 5 6.36 -11.18 -2.44
CA ILE A 5 5.53 -10.18 -3.10
C ILE A 5 5.54 -8.88 -2.29
N TYR A 6 5.34 -7.78 -3.00
CA TYR A 6 5.24 -6.44 -2.45
C TYR A 6 3.80 -5.98 -2.59
N VAL A 7 3.07 -5.88 -1.49
CA VAL A 7 1.65 -5.52 -1.47
C VAL A 7 1.52 -4.05 -1.13
N VAL A 8 0.98 -3.26 -2.05
CA VAL A 8 0.62 -1.85 -1.82
C VAL A 8 -0.74 -1.79 -1.15
N CYS A 9 -0.84 -1.03 -0.08
CA CYS A 9 -2.06 -0.79 0.67
C CYS A 9 -2.22 0.68 1.06
N TYR A 10 -3.45 1.03 1.42
CA TYR A 10 -3.77 2.27 2.10
C TYR A 10 -4.11 1.97 3.56
N GLN A 11 -3.56 2.75 4.49
CA GLN A 11 -3.83 2.62 5.92
C GLN A 11 -4.44 3.91 6.43
N ASN A 12 -5.65 3.82 7.00
CA ASN A 12 -6.32 4.94 7.66
C ASN A 12 -6.01 4.94 9.16
N SER A 13 -5.39 6.00 9.66
CA SER A 13 -4.96 6.18 11.03
C SER A 13 -6.07 6.66 11.97
N THR A 14 -7.20 7.13 11.44
CA THR A 14 -8.31 7.68 12.26
C THR A 14 -9.48 6.71 12.42
N ALA A 15 -9.45 5.55 11.77
CA ALA A 15 -10.48 4.54 11.91
C ALA A 15 -10.36 3.83 13.28
N ALA A 16 -11.51 3.63 13.95
CA ALA A 16 -11.57 2.99 15.28
C ALA A 16 -11.05 1.53 15.31
N ALA A 17 -10.97 0.91 14.13
CA ALA A 17 -10.18 -0.29 13.87
C ALA A 17 -9.17 0.05 12.76
N PRO A 18 -7.96 -0.56 12.74
CA PRO A 18 -7.00 -0.33 11.67
C PRO A 18 -7.62 -0.72 10.32
N ALA A 19 -8.15 0.28 9.61
CA ALA A 19 -8.75 0.11 8.30
C ALA A 19 -7.60 0.10 7.29
N PHE A 20 -7.22 -1.11 6.88
CA PHE A 20 -6.25 -1.33 5.82
C PHE A 20 -7.00 -1.78 4.57
N GLU A 21 -6.70 -1.15 3.43
CA GLU A 21 -7.22 -1.54 2.13
C GLU A 21 -6.06 -2.01 1.26
N VAL A 22 -6.09 -3.28 0.83
CA VAL A 22 -5.11 -3.83 -0.12
C VAL A 22 -5.47 -3.39 -1.53
N LEU A 23 -4.54 -2.74 -2.21
CA LEU A 23 -4.76 -2.20 -3.55
C LEU A 23 -4.25 -3.13 -4.62
N ARG A 24 -2.97 -3.51 -4.54
CA ARG A 24 -2.33 -4.36 -5.56
C ARG A 24 -1.03 -4.98 -5.05
N ALA A 25 -0.72 -6.18 -5.53
CA ALA A 25 0.54 -6.86 -5.29
C ALA A 25 1.48 -6.76 -6.51
N TYR A 26 2.77 -6.67 -6.25
CA TYR A 26 3.85 -6.59 -7.23
C TYR A 26 4.95 -7.60 -6.91
N ARG A 27 5.65 -8.08 -7.94
CA ARG A 27 6.83 -8.96 -7.78
C ARG A 27 8.13 -8.18 -7.58
N SER A 28 8.11 -6.86 -7.78
CA SER A 28 9.27 -5.98 -7.67
C SER A 28 9.01 -4.85 -6.68
N GLU A 29 9.98 -4.61 -5.80
CA GLU A 29 9.95 -3.52 -4.83
C GLU A 29 9.88 -2.15 -5.50
N LYS A 30 10.72 -1.95 -6.52
CA LYS A 30 10.77 -0.70 -7.29
C LYS A 30 9.38 -0.33 -7.83
N ARG A 31 8.65 -1.33 -8.34
CA ARG A 31 7.30 -1.11 -8.87
C ARG A 31 6.30 -0.75 -7.78
N ALA A 32 6.38 -1.37 -6.62
CA ALA A 32 5.53 -1.02 -5.47
C ALA A 32 5.83 0.41 -4.99
N GLN A 33 7.09 0.80 -4.91
CA GLN A 33 7.51 2.15 -4.52
C GLN A 33 7.02 3.22 -5.51
N GLU A 34 7.18 3.01 -6.82
CA GLU A 34 6.66 3.89 -7.87
C GLU A 34 5.15 4.12 -7.72
N ILE A 35 4.41 3.06 -7.40
CA ILE A 35 2.96 3.12 -7.26
C ILE A 35 2.54 3.84 -5.98
N VAL A 36 3.22 3.62 -4.86
CA VAL A 36 2.99 4.39 -3.63
C VAL A 36 3.25 5.88 -3.88
N ALA A 37 4.35 6.22 -4.55
CA ALA A 37 4.65 7.62 -4.89
C ALA A 37 3.55 8.24 -5.79
N LEU A 38 3.09 7.50 -6.80
CA LEU A 38 1.99 7.92 -7.66
C LEU A 38 0.70 8.14 -6.87
N LEU A 39 0.30 7.19 -6.02
CA LEU A 39 -0.93 7.29 -5.23
C LEU A 39 -0.87 8.38 -4.16
N THR A 40 0.32 8.69 -3.64
CA THR A 40 0.51 9.84 -2.76
C THR A 40 0.41 11.18 -3.51
N ALA A 41 0.84 11.24 -4.78
CA ALA A 41 0.67 12.45 -5.60
C ALA A 41 -0.76 12.61 -6.14
N THR A 42 -1.41 11.50 -6.50
CA THR A 42 -2.77 11.42 -7.02
C THR A 42 -3.56 10.35 -6.27
N PRO A 43 -4.08 10.68 -5.08
CA PRO A 43 -4.85 9.74 -4.26
C PRO A 43 -6.20 9.41 -4.88
N PHE A 44 -6.73 8.23 -4.56
CA PHE A 44 -8.15 7.94 -4.81
C PHE A 44 -9.04 8.89 -4.02
N GLU A 45 -10.20 9.26 -4.58
CA GLU A 45 -11.15 10.20 -3.95
C GLU A 45 -11.58 9.77 -2.53
N ARG A 46 -11.67 8.46 -2.28
CA ARG A 46 -12.05 7.90 -0.98
C ARG A 46 -10.91 7.84 0.05
N HIS A 47 -9.68 8.14 -0.35
CA HIS A 47 -8.50 8.05 0.49
C HIS A 47 -7.98 9.44 0.85
N SER A 48 -8.14 9.81 2.12
CA SER A 48 -7.64 11.07 2.62
C SER A 48 -6.19 10.95 3.09
N LEU A 49 -5.28 11.68 2.44
CA LEU A 49 -3.88 11.77 2.85
C LEU A 49 -3.66 12.54 4.15
N THR A 50 -4.69 13.20 4.70
CA THR A 50 -4.61 13.85 6.01
C THR A 50 -4.85 12.89 7.16
N THR A 51 -5.62 11.82 6.92
CA THR A 51 -5.99 10.84 7.95
C THR A 51 -5.38 9.46 7.71
N GLY A 52 -4.74 9.24 6.56
CA GLY A 52 -4.10 7.98 6.21
C GLY A 52 -2.95 8.17 5.23
N HIS A 53 -2.32 7.06 4.87
CA HIS A 53 -1.18 7.06 3.95
C HIS A 53 -1.10 5.76 3.14
N TYR A 54 -0.47 5.85 1.98
CA TYR A 54 -0.15 4.69 1.17
C TYR A 54 1.22 4.13 1.56
N LEU A 55 1.33 2.82 1.58
CA LEU A 55 2.58 2.13 1.86
C LEU A 55 2.61 0.77 1.16
N TYR A 56 3.76 0.10 1.22
CA TYR A 56 3.89 -1.26 0.73
C TYR A 56 4.51 -2.16 1.80
N HIS A 57 4.11 -3.43 1.78
CA HIS A 57 4.67 -4.47 2.64
C HIS A 57 5.28 -5.59 1.80
N LYS A 58 6.46 -6.06 2.22
CA LYS A 58 7.10 -7.25 1.67
C LYS A 58 6.56 -8.48 2.40
N ILE A 59 5.93 -9.38 1.67
CA ILE A 59 5.29 -10.58 2.21
C ILE A 59 5.99 -11.83 1.65
N PRO A 60 6.44 -12.78 2.51
CA PRO A 60 6.93 -14.08 2.06
C PRO A 60 5.78 -14.91 1.52
N LEU A 61 5.97 -15.52 0.34
CA LEU A 61 5.13 -16.60 -0.14
C LEU A 61 5.71 -17.91 0.40
N ALA A 62 5.01 -18.52 1.36
CA ALA A 62 5.34 -19.83 1.94
C ALA A 62 4.94 -20.97 0.99
#